data_AF-A0A4D7BJ23-F1
#
_entry.id   AF-A0A4D7BJ23-F1
#
_cell.length_a   1.000
_cell.length_b   1.000
_cell.length_c   1.000
_cell.angle_alpha   90.00
_cell.angle_beta   90.00
_cell.angle_gamma   90.00
#
_symmetry.space_group_name_H-M   'P 1'
#
loop_
_entity.id
_entity.type
_entity.pdbx_description
1 polymer ?
#
loop_
_entity_poly.entity_id
_entity_poly.type
_entity_poly.pdbx_seq_one_letter_code
_entity_poly.pdbx_strand_id
1 'polypeptide(L)'
;MSTLPALLAASSMIACASPGLAQNSRGQAVELCVGETLAPRDRVRGCDRLIRSGRPGEPDLGAYYFYRAHGYWALRQFERAETDVDQAIARRGGWAQFMLRGDIRIARGNLAGAIDDFTAATEFVREQSGRDEQSKTNLVYALLSRAEAMHGAGRLSSASFDLDEVIELKPDFRPALDLRARVRAALGDHVGAEQDRRAASAN
;
A
#
# COMPACT_ATOMS: atom_id res chain seq x y z
N MET A 1 28.58 -66.83 -44.44
CA MET A 1 29.26 -65.52 -44.54
C MET A 1 28.18 -64.44 -44.53
N SER A 2 28.05 -63.82 -43.35
CA SER A 2 27.49 -62.51 -42.98
C SER A 2 26.34 -61.88 -43.79
N THR A 3 25.15 -61.90 -43.17
CA THR A 3 24.05 -60.96 -43.35
C THR A 3 24.24 -59.76 -42.41
N LEU A 4 24.09 -58.52 -42.90
CA LEU A 4 24.02 -57.30 -42.09
C LEU A 4 22.74 -56.53 -42.45
N PRO A 5 21.83 -56.24 -41.49
CA PRO A 5 20.68 -55.40 -41.75
C PRO A 5 21.02 -53.92 -41.49
N ALA A 6 20.51 -53.05 -42.37
CA ALA A 6 20.60 -51.60 -42.24
C ALA A 6 19.65 -51.11 -41.13
N LEU A 7 20.22 -50.61 -40.03
CA LEU A 7 19.50 -49.92 -38.97
C LEU A 7 19.27 -48.45 -39.39
N LEU A 8 18.02 -48.09 -39.66
CA LEU A 8 17.53 -46.72 -39.71
C LEU A 8 17.42 -46.18 -38.28
N ALA A 9 18.35 -45.31 -37.88
CA ALA A 9 18.26 -44.56 -36.64
C ALA A 9 17.22 -43.43 -36.79
N ALA A 10 16.05 -43.60 -36.20
CA ALA A 10 15.08 -42.52 -36.05
C ALA A 10 15.56 -41.53 -34.98
N SER A 11 16.13 -40.41 -35.41
CA SER A 11 16.54 -39.29 -34.56
C SER A 11 15.32 -38.67 -33.87
N SER A 12 15.07 -39.05 -32.61
CA SER A 12 14.17 -38.31 -31.73
C SER A 12 14.83 -36.99 -31.34
N MET A 13 14.47 -35.90 -32.03
CA MET A 13 14.76 -34.56 -31.56
C MET A 13 13.90 -34.27 -30.33
N ILE A 14 14.47 -34.42 -29.14
CA ILE A 14 13.92 -33.83 -27.93
C ILE A 14 14.10 -32.31 -28.09
N ALA A 15 13.01 -31.61 -28.39
CA ALA A 15 12.97 -30.16 -28.37
C ALA A 15 13.14 -29.69 -26.91
N CYS A 16 14.39 -29.41 -26.51
CA CYS A 16 14.66 -28.68 -25.30
C CYS A 16 14.06 -27.27 -25.46
N ALA A 17 12.90 -27.03 -24.86
CA ALA A 17 12.36 -25.68 -24.70
C ALA A 17 13.43 -24.83 -24.02
N SER A 18 13.98 -23.85 -24.75
CA SER A 18 15.08 -23.04 -24.28
C SER A 18 14.62 -22.21 -23.07
N PRO A 19 15.30 -22.26 -21.91
CA PRO A 19 14.91 -21.52 -20.71
C PRO A 19 14.77 -19.99 -20.91
N GLY A 20 15.39 -19.45 -21.97
CA GLY A 20 15.48 -18.00 -22.23
C GLY A 20 14.16 -17.29 -22.51
N LEU A 21 13.17 -17.93 -23.14
CA LEU A 21 11.88 -17.28 -23.43
C LEU A 21 11.00 -17.16 -22.18
N ALA A 22 11.04 -18.17 -21.30
CA ALA A 22 10.26 -18.18 -20.06
C ALA A 22 10.80 -17.14 -19.05
N GLN A 23 12.13 -17.02 -18.92
CA GLN A 23 12.76 -16.01 -18.06
C GLN A 23 12.48 -14.58 -18.53
N ASN A 24 12.50 -14.33 -19.85
CA ASN A 24 12.17 -13.01 -20.42
C ASN A 24 10.70 -12.62 -20.12
N SER A 25 9.77 -13.58 -20.19
CA SER A 25 8.35 -13.34 -19.93
C SER A 25 8.04 -12.98 -18.47
N ARG A 26 8.77 -13.56 -17.51
CA ARG A 26 8.60 -13.25 -16.09
C ARG A 26 9.20 -11.89 -15.74
N GLY A 27 10.40 -11.58 -16.24
CA GLY A 27 11.02 -10.26 -16.03
C GLY A 27 10.13 -9.11 -16.51
N GLN A 28 9.56 -9.25 -17.71
CA GLN A 28 8.59 -8.28 -18.23
C GLN A 28 7.32 -8.18 -17.36
N ALA A 29 6.85 -9.30 -16.78
CA ALA A 29 5.70 -9.27 -15.89
C ALA A 29 6.01 -8.56 -14.56
N VAL A 30 7.23 -8.71 -14.02
CA VAL A 30 7.71 -7.94 -12.86
C VAL A 30 7.74 -6.46 -13.16
N GLU A 31 8.37 -6.06 -14.27
CA GLU A 31 8.43 -4.65 -14.70
C GLU A 31 7.03 -4.05 -14.80
N LEU A 32 6.09 -4.76 -15.44
CA LEU A 32 4.70 -4.35 -15.56
C LEU A 32 3.90 -4.43 -14.26
N CYS A 33 4.40 -5.05 -13.19
CA CYS A 33 3.70 -5.11 -11.90
C CYS A 33 4.23 -4.06 -10.91
N VAL A 34 5.55 -3.97 -10.77
CA VAL A 34 6.19 -3.19 -9.70
C VAL A 34 6.75 -1.84 -10.17
N GLY A 35 6.84 -1.61 -11.48
CA GLY A 35 7.36 -0.36 -12.04
C GLY A 35 6.64 0.88 -11.52
N GLU A 36 7.36 2.00 -11.42
CA GLU A 36 6.86 3.22 -10.77
C GLU A 36 5.82 3.95 -11.62
N THR A 37 6.10 4.12 -12.91
CA THR A 37 5.31 4.93 -13.86
C THR A 37 4.52 4.09 -14.84
N LEU A 38 3.55 3.34 -14.33
CA LEU A 38 2.71 2.44 -15.13
C LEU A 38 1.26 2.90 -15.20
N ALA A 39 0.63 2.71 -16.36
CA ALA A 39 -0.82 2.81 -16.45
C ALA A 39 -1.47 1.77 -15.50
N PRO A 40 -2.52 2.12 -14.75
CA PRO A 40 -3.12 1.21 -13.77
C PRO A 40 -3.53 -0.16 -14.34
N ARG A 41 -4.01 -0.20 -15.58
CA ARG A 41 -4.40 -1.44 -16.27
C ARG A 41 -3.20 -2.35 -16.55
N ASP A 42 -2.06 -1.77 -16.90
CA ASP A 42 -0.84 -2.52 -17.17
C ASP A 42 -0.27 -3.09 -15.86
N ARG A 43 -0.32 -2.31 -14.78
CA ARG A 43 -0.04 -2.78 -13.41
C ARG A 43 -0.83 -4.03 -13.07
N VAL A 44 -2.16 -3.95 -13.23
CA VAL A 44 -3.05 -5.07 -12.96
C VAL A 44 -2.68 -6.29 -13.80
N ARG A 45 -2.42 -6.12 -15.11
CA ARG A 45 -2.04 -7.23 -16.01
C ARG A 45 -0.70 -7.86 -15.64
N GLY A 46 0.31 -7.07 -15.29
CA GLY A 46 1.61 -7.55 -14.84
C GLY A 46 1.48 -8.42 -13.59
N CYS A 47 0.86 -7.85 -12.55
CA CYS A 47 0.69 -8.55 -11.27
C CYS A 47 -0.20 -9.78 -11.40
N ASP A 48 -1.24 -9.75 -12.24
CA ASP A 48 -2.08 -10.91 -12.53
C ASP A 48 -1.27 -12.12 -13.03
N ARG A 49 -0.31 -11.90 -13.93
CA ARG A 49 0.55 -12.98 -14.44
C ARG A 49 1.44 -13.54 -13.34
N LEU A 50 1.99 -12.69 -12.48
CA LEU A 50 2.86 -13.10 -11.39
C LEU A 50 2.10 -13.84 -10.29
N ILE A 51 0.90 -13.37 -9.93
CA ILE A 51 0.06 -14.01 -8.92
C ILE A 51 -0.41 -15.40 -9.39
N ARG A 52 -0.81 -15.53 -10.66
CA ARG A 52 -1.26 -16.84 -11.21
C ARG A 52 -0.13 -17.86 -11.34
N SER A 53 1.09 -17.40 -11.63
CA SER A 53 2.26 -18.26 -11.77
C SER A 53 3.06 -18.45 -10.47
N GLY A 54 2.76 -17.64 -9.45
CA GLY A 54 3.46 -17.64 -8.17
C GLY A 54 3.15 -18.86 -7.32
N ARG A 55 4.11 -19.26 -6.49
CA ARG A 55 3.96 -20.40 -5.56
C ARG A 55 3.65 -19.90 -4.14
N PRO A 56 2.87 -20.65 -3.33
CA PRO A 56 2.72 -20.35 -1.91
C PRO A 56 4.09 -20.30 -1.20
N GLY A 57 4.34 -19.24 -0.42
CA GLY A 57 5.62 -19.03 0.27
C GLY A 57 6.70 -18.32 -0.56
N GLU A 58 6.42 -17.95 -1.80
CA GLU A 58 7.32 -17.12 -2.60
C GLU A 58 7.45 -15.71 -1.98
N PRO A 59 8.68 -15.20 -1.74
CA PRO A 59 8.91 -13.96 -0.98
C PRO A 59 8.15 -12.74 -1.47
N ASP A 60 7.90 -12.64 -2.78
CA ASP A 60 7.33 -11.46 -3.41
C ASP A 60 5.80 -11.53 -3.63
N LEU A 61 5.17 -12.65 -3.30
CA LEU A 61 3.74 -12.84 -3.64
C LEU A 61 2.85 -11.80 -2.93
N GLY A 62 3.17 -11.45 -1.69
CA GLY A 62 2.48 -10.37 -0.97
C GLY A 62 2.65 -9.00 -1.65
N ALA A 63 3.85 -8.70 -2.15
CA ALA A 63 4.12 -7.46 -2.88
C ALA A 63 3.31 -7.38 -4.18
N TYR A 64 3.18 -8.48 -4.93
CA TYR A 64 2.38 -8.47 -6.17
C TYR A 64 0.89 -8.22 -5.91
N TYR A 65 0.34 -8.76 -4.81
CA TYR A 65 -1.02 -8.41 -4.38
C TYR A 65 -1.13 -6.92 -4.03
N PHE A 66 -0.17 -6.38 -3.27
CA PHE A 66 -0.15 -4.96 -2.91
C PHE A 66 -0.09 -4.02 -4.14
N TYR A 67 0.80 -4.31 -5.11
CA TYR A 67 0.86 -3.53 -6.35
C TYR A 67 -0.40 -3.69 -7.20
N ARG A 68 -0.98 -4.89 -7.26
CA ARG A 68 -2.26 -5.09 -7.97
C ARG A 68 -3.39 -4.29 -7.30
N ALA A 69 -3.42 -4.24 -5.96
CA ALA A 69 -4.34 -3.42 -5.21
C ALA A 69 -4.22 -1.93 -5.55
N HIS A 70 -3.00 -1.39 -5.65
CA HIS A 70 -2.78 -0.02 -6.13
C HIS A 70 -3.34 0.21 -7.55
N GLY A 71 -3.17 -0.78 -8.43
CA GLY A 71 -3.77 -0.75 -9.77
C GLY A 71 -5.30 -0.70 -9.72
N TYR A 72 -5.93 -1.53 -8.88
CA TYR A 72 -7.38 -1.51 -8.68
C TYR A 72 -7.88 -0.23 -8.00
N TRP A 73 -7.15 0.30 -7.02
CA TRP A 73 -7.43 1.58 -6.36
C TRP A 73 -7.47 2.72 -7.37
N ALA A 74 -6.45 2.84 -8.23
CA ALA A 74 -6.38 3.88 -9.26
C ALA A 74 -7.49 3.73 -10.33
N LEU A 75 -8.00 2.51 -10.53
CA LEU A 75 -9.16 2.23 -11.38
C LEU A 75 -10.50 2.35 -10.65
N ARG A 76 -10.49 2.76 -9.38
CA ARG A 76 -11.65 2.83 -8.45
C ARG A 76 -12.41 1.51 -8.29
N GLN A 77 -11.72 0.39 -8.42
CA GLN A 77 -12.24 -0.96 -8.16
C GLN A 77 -11.97 -1.34 -6.71
N PHE A 78 -12.62 -0.63 -5.78
CA PHE A 78 -12.27 -0.65 -4.36
C PHE A 78 -12.42 -2.02 -3.69
N GLU A 79 -13.43 -2.80 -4.05
CA GLU A 79 -13.64 -4.16 -3.51
C GLU A 79 -12.48 -5.09 -3.87
N ARG A 80 -12.01 -5.01 -5.12
CA ARG A 80 -10.89 -5.80 -5.62
C ARG A 80 -9.58 -5.33 -5.00
N ALA A 81 -9.43 -4.02 -4.84
CA ALA A 81 -8.28 -3.44 -4.16
C ALA A 81 -8.20 -3.95 -2.72
N GLU A 82 -9.29 -3.86 -1.95
CA GLU A 82 -9.35 -4.33 -0.55
C GLU A 82 -9.01 -5.81 -0.43
N THR A 83 -9.61 -6.64 -1.30
CA THR A 83 -9.33 -8.09 -1.34
C THR A 83 -7.84 -8.37 -1.53
N ASP A 84 -7.18 -7.64 -2.42
CA ASP A 84 -5.76 -7.81 -2.68
C ASP A 84 -4.88 -7.28 -1.53
N VAL A 85 -5.26 -6.15 -0.91
CA VAL A 85 -4.52 -5.67 0.27
C VAL A 85 -4.63 -6.66 1.43
N ASP A 86 -5.78 -7.32 1.63
CA ASP A 86 -5.93 -8.38 2.63
C ASP A 86 -4.98 -9.55 2.35
N GLN A 87 -4.82 -9.95 1.09
CA GLN A 87 -3.84 -10.97 0.70
C GLN A 87 -2.40 -10.53 0.95
N ALA A 88 -2.08 -9.25 0.76
CA ALA A 88 -0.76 -8.70 1.07
C ALA A 88 -0.49 -8.69 2.58
N ILE A 89 -1.45 -8.23 3.40
CA ILE A 89 -1.35 -8.21 4.87
C ILE A 89 -1.12 -9.61 5.42
N ALA A 90 -1.88 -10.61 4.94
CA ALA A 90 -1.74 -12.01 5.35
C ALA A 90 -0.34 -12.62 5.04
N ARG A 91 0.46 -11.97 4.18
CA ARG A 91 1.80 -12.43 3.74
C ARG A 91 2.92 -11.53 4.26
N ARG A 92 2.82 -11.09 5.52
CA ARG A 92 3.74 -10.16 6.19
C ARG A 92 3.65 -8.73 5.64
N GLY A 93 2.43 -8.22 5.49
CA GLY A 93 2.24 -6.79 5.27
C GLY A 93 2.60 -5.97 6.51
N GLY A 94 2.77 -4.67 6.32
CA GLY A 94 3.07 -3.71 7.37
C GLY A 94 2.41 -2.37 7.12
N TRP A 95 3.05 -1.30 7.60
CA TRP A 95 2.55 0.08 7.51
C TRP A 95 1.92 0.43 6.16
N ALA A 96 2.61 0.21 5.04
CA ALA A 96 2.13 0.59 3.71
C ALA A 96 0.83 -0.11 3.31
N GLN A 97 0.67 -1.39 3.67
CA GLN A 97 -0.56 -2.14 3.39
C GLN A 97 -1.71 -1.67 4.27
N PHE A 98 -1.47 -1.37 5.55
CA PHE A 98 -2.49 -0.81 6.43
C PHE A 98 -2.94 0.57 5.94
N MET A 99 -2.01 1.45 5.56
CA MET A 99 -2.33 2.77 4.99
C MET A 99 -3.25 2.64 3.77
N LEU A 100 -2.88 1.78 2.80
CA LEU A 100 -3.68 1.59 1.60
C LEU A 100 -5.07 1.01 1.90
N ARG A 101 -5.19 0.04 2.82
CA ARG A 101 -6.50 -0.52 3.19
C ARG A 101 -7.38 0.53 3.88
N GLY A 102 -6.78 1.38 4.72
CA GLY A 102 -7.44 2.52 5.33
C GLY A 102 -8.03 3.47 4.27
N ASP A 103 -7.23 3.88 3.30
CA ASP A 103 -7.67 4.74 2.18
C ASP A 103 -8.80 4.09 1.37
N ILE A 104 -8.67 2.79 1.08
CA ILE A 104 -9.71 2.01 0.40
C ILE A 104 -11.01 2.04 1.19
N ARG A 105 -10.96 1.85 2.51
CA ARG A 105 -12.13 1.86 3.38
C ARG A 105 -12.74 3.25 3.51
N ILE A 106 -11.96 4.33 3.51
CA ILE A 106 -12.48 5.69 3.41
C ILE A 106 -13.29 5.87 2.12
N ALA A 107 -12.76 5.47 0.96
CA ALA A 107 -13.47 5.60 -0.31
C ALA A 107 -14.77 4.78 -0.36
N ARG A 108 -14.86 3.73 0.45
CA ARG A 108 -16.04 2.89 0.62
C ARG A 108 -16.99 3.38 1.71
N GLY A 109 -16.67 4.46 2.41
CA GLY A 109 -17.47 5.00 3.53
C GLY A 109 -17.33 4.21 4.84
N ASN A 110 -16.41 3.26 4.93
CA ASN A 110 -16.13 2.51 6.15
C ASN A 110 -15.10 3.25 7.01
N LEU A 111 -15.52 4.35 7.64
CA LEU A 111 -14.63 5.16 8.49
C LEU A 111 -14.11 4.37 9.70
N ALA A 112 -14.94 3.50 10.29
CA ALA A 112 -14.53 2.69 11.44
C ALA A 112 -13.37 1.75 11.09
N GLY A 113 -13.51 0.98 10.00
CA GLY A 113 -12.43 0.10 9.55
C GLY A 113 -11.19 0.85 9.07
N ALA A 114 -11.33 2.07 8.54
CA ALA A 114 -10.18 2.91 8.22
C ALA A 114 -9.41 3.37 9.47
N ILE A 115 -10.12 3.75 10.54
CA ILE A 115 -9.50 4.08 11.83
C ILE A 115 -8.72 2.90 12.40
N ASP A 116 -9.28 1.69 12.31
CA ASP A 116 -8.61 0.47 12.76
C ASP A 116 -7.33 0.21 11.96
N ASP A 117 -7.36 0.39 10.63
CA ASP A 117 -6.19 0.24 9.78
C ASP A 117 -5.10 1.28 10.06
N PHE A 118 -5.47 2.55 10.18
CA PHE A 118 -4.49 3.58 10.52
C PHE A 118 -3.93 3.39 11.94
N THR A 119 -4.70 2.83 12.86
CA THR A 119 -4.19 2.43 14.18
C THR A 119 -3.13 1.34 14.05
N ALA A 120 -3.41 0.27 13.32
CA ALA A 120 -2.42 -0.77 13.04
C ALA A 120 -1.16 -0.22 12.33
N ALA A 121 -1.32 0.77 11.45
CA ALA A 121 -0.20 1.46 10.81
C ALA A 121 0.67 2.23 11.82
N THR A 122 0.05 2.96 12.76
CA THR A 122 0.79 3.68 13.82
C THR A 122 1.53 2.71 14.75
N GLU A 123 0.90 1.61 15.15
CA GLU A 123 1.50 0.58 16.00
C GLU A 123 2.69 -0.08 15.30
N PHE A 124 2.51 -0.47 14.03
CA PHE A 124 3.59 -1.05 13.23
C PHE A 124 4.82 -0.14 13.15
N VAL A 125 4.62 1.16 12.92
CA VAL A 125 5.72 2.14 12.85
C VAL A 125 6.37 2.34 14.21
N ARG A 126 5.62 2.30 15.32
CA ARG A 126 6.22 2.44 16.66
C ARG A 126 7.01 1.20 17.08
N GLU A 127 6.58 0.01 16.66
CA GLU A 127 7.19 -1.25 17.06
C GLU A 127 8.42 -1.63 16.23
N GLN A 128 8.34 -1.55 14.90
CA GLN A 128 9.37 -2.10 14.01
C GLN A 128 10.44 -1.09 13.60
N SER A 129 10.13 0.18 13.75
CA SER A 129 10.85 1.24 13.08
C SER A 129 11.77 1.91 14.11
N GLY A 130 13.08 1.85 13.85
CA GLY A 130 14.06 2.61 14.64
C GLY A 130 13.66 4.08 14.65
N ARG A 131 14.08 4.86 15.66
CA ARG A 131 13.75 6.30 15.77
C ARG A 131 14.45 7.17 14.71
N ASP A 132 14.58 6.66 13.49
CA ASP A 132 15.06 7.36 12.31
C ASP A 132 13.99 8.32 11.78
N GLU A 133 14.44 9.21 10.89
CA GLU A 133 13.62 10.29 10.38
C GLU A 133 12.50 9.80 9.45
N GLN A 134 12.73 8.67 8.78
CA GLN A 134 11.71 8.05 7.92
C GLN A 134 10.54 7.50 8.74
N SER A 135 10.84 6.87 9.88
CA SER A 135 9.86 6.32 10.79
C SER A 135 8.99 7.41 11.41
N LYS A 136 9.60 8.54 11.81
CA LYS A 136 8.84 9.72 12.25
C LYS A 136 7.93 10.24 11.14
N THR A 137 8.43 10.32 9.90
CA THR A 137 7.64 10.75 8.75
C THR A 137 6.45 9.83 8.50
N ASN A 138 6.65 8.51 8.54
CA ASN A 138 5.58 7.51 8.40
C ASN A 138 4.55 7.62 9.53
N LEU A 139 5.00 7.88 10.76
CA LEU A 139 4.12 8.08 11.91
C LEU A 139 3.26 9.34 11.74
N VAL A 140 3.84 10.45 11.29
CA VAL A 140 3.11 11.70 10.98
C VAL A 140 1.98 11.44 9.98
N TYR A 141 2.25 10.72 8.89
CA TYR A 141 1.20 10.41 7.90
C TYR A 141 0.12 9.47 8.43
N ALA A 142 0.49 8.45 9.21
CA ALA A 142 -0.46 7.52 9.80
C ALA A 142 -1.38 8.19 10.83
N LEU A 143 -0.81 9.02 11.72
CA LEU A 143 -1.56 9.81 12.70
C LEU A 143 -2.49 10.82 12.02
N LEU A 144 -2.01 11.55 11.00
CA LEU A 144 -2.85 12.49 10.26
C LEU A 144 -4.03 11.77 9.60
N SER A 145 -3.79 10.65 8.92
CA SER A 145 -4.84 9.88 8.23
C SER A 145 -5.87 9.31 9.23
N ARG A 146 -5.41 8.86 10.40
CA ARG A 146 -6.28 8.43 11.49
C ARG A 146 -7.12 9.59 12.03
N ALA A 147 -6.52 10.75 12.25
CA ALA A 147 -7.21 11.96 12.69
C ALA A 147 -8.27 12.43 11.68
N GLU A 148 -7.98 12.35 10.38
CA GLU A 148 -8.94 12.66 9.31
C GLU A 148 -10.15 11.72 9.34
N ALA A 149 -9.90 10.41 9.45
CA ALA A 149 -10.95 9.41 9.57
C ALA A 149 -11.79 9.61 10.85
N MET A 150 -11.13 9.91 11.98
CA MET A 150 -11.79 10.23 13.25
C MET A 150 -12.62 11.51 13.18
N HIS A 151 -12.11 12.57 12.55
CA HIS A 151 -12.85 13.81 12.32
C HIS A 151 -14.10 13.55 11.47
N GLY A 152 -13.97 12.79 10.37
CA GLY A 152 -15.11 12.38 9.55
C GLY A 152 -16.14 11.53 10.31
N ALA A 153 -15.69 10.74 11.29
CA ALA A 153 -16.55 9.95 12.17
C ALA A 153 -17.09 10.72 13.40
N GLY A 154 -16.78 12.02 13.53
CA GLY A 154 -17.19 12.84 14.67
C GLY A 154 -16.42 12.57 15.98
N ARG A 155 -15.34 11.78 15.93
CA ARG A 155 -14.46 11.46 17.08
C ARG A 155 -13.44 12.58 17.32
N LEU A 156 -13.95 13.80 17.54
CA LEU A 156 -13.16 15.03 17.55
C LEU A 156 -12.05 15.05 18.61
N SER A 157 -12.32 14.60 19.84
CA SER A 157 -11.30 14.57 20.90
C SER A 157 -10.14 13.62 20.59
N SER A 158 -10.43 12.46 20.01
CA SER A 158 -9.39 11.52 19.57
C SER A 158 -8.59 12.08 18.38
N ALA A 159 -9.27 12.72 17.42
CA ALA A 159 -8.58 13.40 16.32
C ALA A 159 -7.66 14.53 16.81
N SER A 160 -8.10 15.31 17.80
CA SER A 160 -7.26 16.37 18.41
C SER A 160 -6.00 15.81 19.02
N PHE A 161 -6.09 14.68 19.74
CA PHE A 161 -4.94 14.04 20.36
C PHE A 161 -3.87 13.64 19.33
N ASP A 162 -4.28 12.96 18.25
CA ASP A 162 -3.36 12.58 17.17
C ASP A 162 -2.74 13.81 16.49
N LEU A 163 -3.52 14.87 16.31
CA LEU A 163 -3.05 16.11 15.69
C LEU A 163 -2.06 16.86 16.57
N ASP A 164 -2.25 16.85 17.88
CA ASP A 164 -1.27 17.42 18.80
C ASP A 164 0.08 16.69 18.69
N GLU A 165 0.07 15.35 18.62
CA GLU A 165 1.31 14.58 18.39
C GLU A 165 1.94 14.87 17.02
N VAL A 166 1.14 15.01 15.95
CA VAL A 166 1.67 15.38 14.62
C VAL A 166 2.36 16.74 14.66
N ILE A 167 1.80 17.72 15.37
CA ILE A 167 2.39 19.06 15.49
C ILE A 167 3.63 19.05 16.39
N GLU A 168 3.70 18.19 17.40
CA GLU A 168 4.94 17.99 18.17
C GLU A 168 6.06 17.40 17.30
N LEU A 169 5.74 16.45 16.42
CA LEU A 169 6.71 15.83 15.51
C LEU A 169 7.11 16.76 14.36
N LYS A 170 6.17 17.54 13.83
CA LYS A 170 6.36 18.44 12.70
C LYS A 170 5.54 19.73 12.85
N PRO A 171 6.08 20.75 13.55
CA PRO A 171 5.34 21.96 13.92
C PRO A 171 4.79 22.78 12.77
N ASP A 172 5.43 22.72 11.60
CA ASP A 172 5.08 23.46 10.40
C ASP A 172 4.23 22.65 9.41
N PHE A 173 3.73 21.48 9.81
CA PHE A 173 2.99 20.63 8.90
C PHE A 173 1.58 21.16 8.63
N ARG A 174 1.48 21.96 7.58
CA ARG A 174 0.25 22.65 7.17
C ARG A 174 -1.01 21.77 7.12
N PRO A 175 -1.00 20.54 6.55
CA PRO A 175 -2.19 19.68 6.56
C PRO A 175 -2.72 19.39 7.97
N ALA A 176 -1.82 19.18 8.94
CA ALA A 176 -2.19 18.94 10.33
C ALA A 176 -2.67 20.21 11.03
N LEU A 177 -2.04 21.36 10.79
CA LEU A 177 -2.51 22.65 11.31
C LEU A 177 -3.91 22.98 10.81
N ASP A 178 -4.16 22.80 9.51
CA ASP A 178 -5.47 23.03 8.90
C ASP A 178 -6.55 22.09 9.48
N LEU A 179 -6.23 20.80 9.68
CA LEU A 179 -7.18 19.86 10.28
C LEU A 179 -7.41 20.14 11.76
N ARG A 180 -6.35 20.45 12.53
CA ARG A 180 -6.45 20.75 13.96
C ARG A 180 -7.26 22.02 14.20
N ALA A 181 -7.12 23.02 13.36
CA ALA A 181 -7.98 24.21 13.40
C ALA A 181 -9.47 23.86 13.25
N ARG A 182 -9.82 22.99 12.30
CA ARG A 182 -11.21 22.53 12.11
C ARG A 182 -11.72 21.73 13.31
N VAL A 183 -10.91 20.79 13.81
CA VAL A 183 -11.24 19.96 14.97
C VAL A 183 -11.42 20.82 16.24
N ARG A 184 -10.51 21.76 16.51
CA ARG A 184 -10.60 22.69 17.65
C ARG A 184 -11.83 23.58 17.55
N ALA A 185 -12.12 24.14 16.38
CA ALA A 185 -13.33 24.92 16.18
C ALA A 185 -14.61 24.10 16.44
N ALA A 186 -14.64 22.83 16.00
CA ALA A 186 -15.76 21.93 16.26
C ALA A 186 -15.88 21.52 17.73
N LEU A 187 -14.78 21.56 18.49
CA LEU A 187 -14.75 21.38 19.95
C LEU A 187 -15.02 22.68 20.74
N GLY A 188 -15.18 23.83 20.06
CA GLY A 188 -15.41 25.14 20.68
C GLY A 188 -14.15 25.92 21.06
N ASP A 189 -12.95 25.40 20.79
CA ASP A 189 -11.68 26.11 20.96
C ASP A 189 -11.40 27.01 19.75
N HIS A 190 -12.11 28.13 19.70
CA HIS A 190 -11.96 29.11 18.62
C HIS A 190 -10.62 29.85 18.65
N VAL A 191 -10.01 29.99 19.83
CA VAL A 191 -8.71 30.67 20.00
C VAL A 191 -7.59 29.79 19.44
N GLY A 192 -7.52 28.53 19.84
CA GLY A 192 -6.55 27.57 19.30
C GLY A 192 -6.72 27.36 17.80
N ALA A 193 -7.97 27.34 17.30
CA ALA A 193 -8.23 27.25 15.87
C ALA A 193 -7.71 28.44 15.06
N GLU A 194 -7.81 29.67 15.59
CA GLU A 194 -7.23 30.86 14.96
C GLU A 194 -5.69 30.83 14.98
N GLN A 195 -5.09 30.37 16.07
CA GLN A 195 -3.64 30.20 16.17
C GLN A 195 -3.13 29.23 15.10
N ASP A 196 -3.78 28.07 14.96
CA ASP A 196 -3.39 27.06 13.96
C ASP A 196 -3.56 27.59 12.52
N ARG A 197 -4.65 28.32 12.21
CA ARG A 197 -4.85 28.94 10.89
C ARG A 197 -3.76 29.95 10.55
N ARG A 198 -3.33 30.76 11.52
CA ARG A 198 -2.23 31.71 11.32
C ARG A 198 -0.92 30.98 11.04
N ALA A 199 -0.61 29.96 11.83
CA ALA A 199 0.57 29.13 11.63
C ALA A 199 0.56 28.45 10.24
N ALA A 200 -0.58 27.94 9.79
CA ALA A 200 -0.74 27.30 8.48
C ALA A 200 -0.55 28.28 7.30
N SER A 201 -0.83 29.57 7.50
CA SER A 201 -0.69 30.61 6.47
C SER A 201 0.70 31.24 6.39
N ALA A 202 1.53 31.04 7.42
CA ALA A 202 2.87 31.64 7.51
C ALA A 202 3.96 30.80 6.83
N ASN A 203 3.65 29.55 6.47
CA ASN A 203 4.55 28.55 5.88
C ASN A 203 4.03 28.06 4.52
#